data_AF-A0A3M5G9B6-F1
#
_entry.id   AF-A0A3M5G9B6-F1
#
_cell.length_a   1.000
_cell.length_b   1.000
_cell.length_c   1.000
_cell.angle_alpha   90.00
_cell.angle_beta   90.00
_cell.angle_gamma   90.00
#
_symmetry.space_group_name_H-M   'P 1'
#
loop_
_entity.id
_entity.type
_entity.pdbx_description
1 polymer ?
#
loop_
_entity_poly.entity_id
_entity_poly.type
_entity_poly.pdbx_seq_one_letter_code
_entity_poly.pdbx_strand_id
1 'polypeptide(L)'
;MPGRLPVTHANTYQQATHRQIRSFRSGIRISLSNRQAYHDTPWRLKRPPDKECSLSMTQFRKVLSIQAGQPASDGAGVKLTRVFGGRGVEQFDPFLMLDEFGSDVPDDYIAGFPPHPHRGFETVTYMLEGRMRHEDHIGNVGLLQGGGVQWMTAARGIIHSEMPEQEEGTMRGFQLWLNLPGKNKLNDASYQDIQPENVPRLTTEAGVQVVVLAGHFDDGQVRQAGAVQRPDTEPLYFDFDMPAGSRISPRLPEGHLALLYVYEGSIEIEGSAQSVSKRHLARLSDTGDLQISSTKGARVLLIAGKPLREPIVQYGPFVMNTREEIDQALRDFREDRLTA
;
A
#
# COMPACT_ATOMS: atom_id res chain seq x y z
N MET A 1 -57.29 32.58 2.78
CA MET A 1 -56.71 33.19 1.57
C MET A 1 -56.35 32.09 0.58
N PRO A 2 -57.22 31.74 -0.37
CA PRO A 2 -56.88 30.83 -1.47
C PRO A 2 -56.48 31.63 -2.72
N GLY A 3 -55.30 31.37 -3.26
CA GLY A 3 -54.85 31.87 -4.57
C GLY A 3 -55.11 30.81 -5.64
N ARG A 4 -55.82 31.20 -6.70
CA ARG A 4 -56.36 30.37 -7.78
C ARG A 4 -55.76 30.85 -9.12
N LEU A 5 -55.65 29.92 -10.09
CA LEU A 5 -55.52 30.10 -11.56
C LEU A 5 -54.10 30.11 -12.18
N PRO A 6 -53.94 29.74 -13.48
CA PRO A 6 -54.50 28.58 -14.19
C PRO A 6 -53.51 27.92 -15.19
N VAL A 7 -54.04 26.90 -15.89
CA VAL A 7 -53.49 25.96 -16.88
C VAL A 7 -53.51 26.53 -18.32
N THR A 8 -52.69 25.96 -19.23
CA THR A 8 -52.97 25.50 -20.64
C THR A 8 -51.86 25.83 -21.66
N HIS A 9 -51.24 24.80 -22.25
CA HIS A 9 -51.34 24.32 -23.66
C HIS A 9 -50.31 24.94 -24.62
N ALA A 10 -49.31 24.17 -25.06
CA ALA A 10 -49.29 23.26 -26.23
C ALA A 10 -48.98 24.00 -27.55
N ASN A 11 -47.85 23.67 -28.20
CA ASN A 11 -47.86 23.37 -29.63
C ASN A 11 -46.56 22.69 -30.13
N THR A 12 -46.82 21.63 -30.89
CA THR A 12 -46.03 20.87 -31.85
C THR A 12 -45.31 21.70 -32.91
N TYR A 13 -44.19 21.20 -33.45
CA TYR A 13 -43.94 21.19 -34.90
C TYR A 13 -43.05 20.01 -35.36
N GLN A 14 -43.34 19.59 -36.58
CA GLN A 14 -43.04 18.33 -37.26
C GLN A 14 -41.77 18.36 -38.13
N GLN A 15 -41.18 17.16 -38.26
CA GLN A 15 -40.73 16.46 -39.49
C GLN A 15 -39.68 17.02 -40.50
N ALA A 16 -38.80 16.05 -40.84
CA ALA A 16 -38.34 15.62 -42.17
C ALA A 16 -37.16 16.33 -42.86
N THR A 17 -36.15 15.55 -43.27
CA THR A 17 -36.06 15.05 -44.66
C THR A 17 -34.93 14.02 -44.87
N HIS A 18 -35.23 13.08 -45.77
CA HIS A 18 -34.39 11.99 -46.31
C HIS A 18 -33.67 12.43 -47.62
N ARG A 19 -32.71 11.60 -48.06
CA ARG A 19 -31.97 11.50 -49.35
C ARG A 19 -30.54 12.09 -49.28
N GLN A 20 -29.49 11.47 -49.84
CA GLN A 20 -29.43 10.69 -51.08
C GLN A 20 -28.17 9.81 -51.14
N ILE A 21 -28.34 8.61 -51.71
CA ILE A 21 -27.30 7.67 -52.14
C ILE A 21 -26.62 8.20 -53.42
N ARG A 22 -25.29 8.11 -53.52
CA ARG A 22 -24.59 8.03 -54.83
C ARG A 22 -23.44 7.03 -54.78
N SER A 23 -23.59 5.99 -55.60
CA SER A 23 -22.56 5.02 -55.95
C SER A 23 -21.63 5.59 -57.02
N PHE A 24 -20.33 5.34 -56.93
CA PHE A 24 -19.41 5.47 -58.06
C PHE A 24 -18.86 4.09 -58.43
N ARG A 25 -19.25 3.61 -59.62
CA ARG A 25 -18.60 2.50 -60.33
C ARG A 25 -17.72 3.09 -61.43
N SER A 26 -16.45 2.73 -61.44
CA SER A 26 -15.57 2.71 -62.62
C SER A 26 -14.62 1.52 -62.39
N GLY A 27 -14.34 0.61 -63.32
CA GLY A 27 -14.47 0.65 -64.77
C GLY A 27 -13.08 0.60 -65.39
N ILE A 28 -12.34 -0.51 -65.22
CA ILE A 28 -11.11 -0.77 -65.99
C ILE A 28 -11.13 -2.22 -66.48
N ARG A 29 -11.27 -2.38 -67.81
CA ARG A 29 -10.95 -3.58 -68.60
C ARG A 29 -9.63 -3.29 -69.32
N ILE A 30 -8.63 -4.16 -69.18
CA ILE A 30 -7.50 -4.24 -70.13
C ILE A 30 -7.23 -5.72 -70.45
N SER A 31 -6.80 -5.90 -71.70
CA SER A 31 -6.73 -7.05 -72.60
C SER A 31 -5.98 -8.31 -72.15
N LEU A 32 -6.47 -9.44 -72.68
CA LEU A 32 -5.80 -10.73 -72.79
C LEU A 32 -4.82 -10.74 -73.99
N SER A 33 -3.55 -11.07 -73.75
CA SER A 33 -2.69 -11.76 -74.73
C SER A 33 -1.45 -12.35 -74.05
N ASN A 34 -1.44 -13.64 -73.77
CA ASN A 34 -0.46 -14.61 -74.29
C ASN A 34 -0.62 -15.96 -73.58
N ARG A 35 -0.72 -17.01 -74.39
CA ARG A 35 -0.60 -18.40 -73.95
C ARG A 35 0.88 -18.72 -73.74
N GLN A 36 1.23 -19.23 -72.57
CA GLN A 36 2.34 -20.17 -72.46
C GLN A 36 2.02 -21.16 -71.35
N ALA A 37 1.89 -22.44 -71.75
CA ALA A 37 1.62 -23.55 -70.87
C ALA A 37 2.93 -24.00 -70.22
N TYR A 38 2.98 -24.12 -68.89
CA TYR A 38 3.99 -24.93 -68.19
C TYR A 38 3.49 -25.36 -66.80
N HIS A 39 3.37 -26.68 -66.65
CA HIS A 39 3.35 -27.56 -65.47
C HIS A 39 2.36 -27.35 -64.32
N ASP A 40 1.44 -28.32 -64.22
CA ASP A 40 0.65 -28.67 -63.04
C ASP A 40 1.56 -29.02 -61.84
N THR A 41 1.51 -28.19 -60.81
CA THR A 41 1.98 -28.54 -59.46
C THR A 41 0.85 -28.23 -58.48
N PRO A 42 0.42 -29.13 -57.60
CA PRO A 42 -0.69 -28.84 -56.70
C PRO A 42 -0.26 -27.83 -55.64
N TRP A 43 -0.75 -26.60 -55.72
CA TRP A 43 -0.60 -25.59 -54.67
C TRP A 43 -1.40 -26.02 -53.44
N ARG A 44 -0.75 -26.74 -52.53
CA ARG A 44 -1.26 -26.93 -51.17
C ARG A 44 -1.13 -25.58 -50.46
N LEU A 45 -2.25 -24.84 -50.31
CA LEU A 45 -2.30 -23.70 -49.38
C LEU A 45 -1.95 -24.23 -47.99
N LYS A 46 -0.70 -24.01 -47.55
CA LYS A 46 -0.37 -24.08 -46.13
C LYS A 46 -1.10 -22.91 -45.47
N ARG A 47 -2.18 -23.22 -44.74
CA ARG A 47 -2.69 -22.29 -43.74
C ARG A 47 -1.49 -21.90 -42.86
N PRO A 48 -1.21 -20.61 -42.62
CA PRO A 48 -0.29 -20.25 -41.56
C PRO A 48 -0.79 -20.92 -40.28
N PRO A 49 0.11 -21.42 -39.40
CA PRO A 49 -0.33 -21.94 -38.12
C PRO A 49 -1.12 -20.83 -37.44
N ASP A 50 -2.34 -21.16 -37.03
CA ASP A 50 -3.15 -20.29 -36.19
C ASP A 50 -2.26 -19.92 -35.00
N LYS A 51 -1.79 -18.66 -34.96
CA LYS A 51 -1.27 -18.10 -33.73
C LYS A 51 -2.47 -18.09 -32.82
N GLU A 52 -2.62 -19.13 -31.99
CA GLU A 52 -3.43 -19.06 -30.79
C GLU A 52 -2.96 -17.79 -30.08
N CYS A 53 -3.74 -16.74 -30.23
CA CYS A 53 -3.65 -15.57 -29.39
C CYS A 53 -4.13 -16.09 -28.06
N SER A 54 -3.23 -16.68 -27.26
CA SER A 54 -3.51 -17.03 -25.89
C SER A 54 -3.85 -15.70 -25.22
N LEU A 55 -5.13 -15.42 -25.08
CA LEU A 55 -5.64 -14.42 -24.16
C LEU A 55 -5.16 -14.89 -22.80
N SER A 56 -3.98 -14.40 -22.40
CA SER A 56 -3.54 -14.47 -21.01
C SER A 56 -4.63 -13.74 -20.24
N MET A 57 -5.51 -14.50 -19.59
CA MET A 57 -6.47 -13.93 -18.67
C MET A 57 -5.64 -13.31 -17.55
N THR A 58 -5.80 -12.01 -17.33
CA THR A 58 -5.19 -11.33 -16.20
C THR A 58 -5.55 -12.08 -14.93
N GLN A 59 -4.54 -12.57 -14.22
CA GLN A 59 -4.70 -13.27 -12.97
C GLN A 59 -4.54 -12.26 -11.83
N PHE A 60 -5.60 -12.05 -11.06
CA PHE A 60 -5.57 -11.18 -9.89
C PHE A 60 -5.06 -11.92 -8.65
N ARG A 61 -4.45 -11.17 -7.73
CA ARG A 61 -4.11 -11.67 -6.39
C ARG A 61 -5.37 -12.11 -5.67
N LYS A 62 -5.32 -13.28 -5.05
CA LYS A 62 -6.41 -13.84 -4.25
C LYS A 62 -6.36 -13.29 -2.83
N VAL A 63 -7.51 -13.00 -2.24
CA VAL A 63 -7.61 -12.71 -0.80
C VAL A 63 -7.45 -14.02 -0.02
N LEU A 64 -6.38 -14.12 0.77
CA LEU A 64 -6.08 -15.31 1.58
C LEU A 64 -6.76 -15.26 2.95
N SER A 65 -6.86 -14.07 3.53
CA SER A 65 -7.52 -13.85 4.82
C SER A 65 -7.92 -12.39 4.97
N ILE A 66 -9.04 -12.16 5.68
CA ILE A 66 -9.44 -10.85 6.18
C ILE A 66 -9.53 -10.95 7.69
N GLN A 67 -8.83 -10.07 8.42
CA GLN A 67 -8.83 -10.04 9.88
C GLN A 67 -9.13 -8.65 10.40
N ALA A 68 -9.86 -8.57 11.51
CA ALA A 68 -10.12 -7.32 12.21
C ALA A 68 -8.93 -6.97 13.11
N GLY A 69 -8.53 -5.70 13.12
CA GLY A 69 -7.63 -5.17 14.15
C GLY A 69 -8.27 -5.27 15.53
N GLN A 70 -7.45 -5.52 16.54
CA GLN A 70 -7.91 -5.74 17.92
C GLN A 70 -7.52 -4.56 18.82
N PRO A 71 -8.38 -4.12 19.75
CA PRO A 71 -7.97 -3.17 20.77
C PRO A 71 -6.76 -3.67 21.55
N ALA A 72 -5.77 -2.81 21.74
CA ALA A 72 -4.58 -3.10 22.53
C ALA A 72 -4.10 -1.82 23.24
N SER A 73 -3.08 -1.98 24.08
CA SER A 73 -2.40 -0.89 24.74
C SER A 73 -0.90 -1.14 24.74
N ASP A 74 -0.13 -0.06 24.60
CA ASP A 74 1.34 -0.10 24.58
C ASP A 74 1.92 1.16 25.24
N GLY A 75 3.24 1.23 25.42
CA GLY A 75 3.92 2.34 26.09
C GLY A 75 3.42 2.56 27.52
N ALA A 76 3.14 3.83 27.87
CA ALA A 76 2.61 4.20 29.18
C ALA A 76 1.06 4.13 29.26
N GLY A 77 0.44 3.18 28.53
CA GLY A 77 -1.01 2.99 28.52
C GLY A 77 -1.72 3.58 27.30
N VAL A 78 -0.97 3.90 26.24
CA VAL A 78 -1.52 4.43 24.99
C VAL A 78 -2.49 3.41 24.40
N LYS A 79 -3.72 3.83 24.11
CA LYS A 79 -4.72 2.95 23.47
C LYS A 79 -4.53 2.94 21.97
N LEU A 80 -4.55 1.76 21.38
CA LEU A 80 -4.37 1.58 19.94
C LEU A 80 -5.17 0.40 19.41
N THR A 81 -5.21 0.27 18.09
CA THR A 81 -5.70 -0.91 17.39
C THR A 81 -4.52 -1.68 16.82
N ARG A 82 -4.25 -2.87 17.35
CA ARG A 82 -3.25 -3.79 16.81
C ARG A 82 -3.82 -4.52 15.60
N VAL A 83 -3.31 -4.20 14.41
CA VAL A 83 -3.78 -4.76 13.14
C VAL A 83 -3.22 -6.15 12.91
N PHE A 84 -1.91 -6.30 13.14
CA PHE A 84 -1.23 -7.59 13.24
C PHE A 84 0.03 -7.45 14.11
N GLY A 85 0.48 -8.58 14.66
CA GLY A 85 1.68 -8.67 15.50
C GLY A 85 1.58 -9.83 16.49
N GLY A 86 2.69 -10.23 17.08
CA GLY A 86 2.73 -11.31 18.07
C GLY A 86 2.71 -12.71 17.46
N ARG A 87 1.79 -13.58 17.90
CA ARG A 87 1.77 -14.99 17.46
C ARG A 87 1.44 -15.09 15.97
N GLY A 88 2.20 -15.87 15.22
CA GLY A 88 2.00 -16.06 13.78
C GLY A 88 2.63 -14.97 12.92
N VAL A 89 3.52 -14.13 13.47
CA VAL A 89 4.17 -13.02 12.77
C VAL A 89 4.86 -13.44 11.47
N GLU A 90 5.33 -14.68 11.39
CA GLU A 90 5.96 -15.26 10.19
C GLU A 90 5.09 -15.21 8.93
N GLN A 91 3.76 -15.16 9.06
CA GLN A 91 2.86 -15.01 7.92
C GLN A 91 2.86 -13.59 7.32
N PHE A 92 3.52 -12.64 7.99
CA PHE A 92 3.64 -11.24 7.63
C PHE A 92 5.08 -10.83 7.27
N ASP A 93 6.04 -11.75 7.16
CA ASP A 93 7.42 -11.49 6.73
C ASP A 93 7.46 -10.65 5.43
N PRO A 94 8.11 -9.46 5.42
CA PRO A 94 9.10 -8.94 6.38
C PRO A 94 8.57 -8.01 7.47
N PHE A 95 7.27 -7.83 7.61
CA PHE A 95 6.67 -6.96 8.61
C PHE A 95 6.38 -7.71 9.91
N LEU A 96 6.62 -7.04 11.04
CA LEU A 96 6.56 -7.65 12.36
C LEU A 96 5.33 -7.22 13.15
N MET A 97 4.84 -6.00 12.89
CA MET A 97 3.72 -5.40 13.58
C MET A 97 3.17 -4.23 12.77
N LEU A 98 1.85 -4.05 12.80
CA LEU A 98 1.20 -2.80 12.43
C LEU A 98 0.19 -2.43 13.52
N ASP A 99 0.38 -1.24 14.08
CA ASP A 99 -0.57 -0.61 14.98
C ASP A 99 -1.15 0.66 14.35
N GLU A 100 -2.46 0.85 14.47
CA GLU A 100 -3.14 2.14 14.27
C GLU A 100 -3.33 2.77 15.65
N PHE A 101 -2.62 3.87 15.94
CA PHE A 101 -2.88 4.68 17.11
C PHE A 101 -3.75 5.88 16.71
N GLY A 102 -4.66 6.29 17.59
CA GLY A 102 -5.67 7.26 17.23
C GLY A 102 -6.66 7.53 18.36
N SER A 103 -6.62 8.73 18.94
CA SER A 103 -7.67 9.19 19.85
C SER A 103 -7.83 10.71 19.77
N ASP A 104 -9.07 11.17 19.97
CA ASP A 104 -9.43 12.57 20.22
C ASP A 104 -9.48 12.89 21.73
N VAL A 105 -9.28 11.89 22.59
CA VAL A 105 -9.19 12.02 24.05
C VAL A 105 -7.71 12.09 24.46
N PRO A 106 -7.20 13.24 24.96
CA PRO A 106 -5.79 13.40 25.32
C PRO A 106 -5.26 12.33 26.28
N ASP A 107 -6.04 11.94 27.29
CA ASP A 107 -5.65 10.91 28.27
C ASP A 107 -5.34 9.54 27.65
N ASP A 108 -5.84 9.25 26.44
CA ASP A 108 -5.56 8.00 25.74
C ASP A 108 -4.17 7.98 25.09
N TYR A 109 -3.50 9.13 24.93
CA TYR A 109 -2.20 9.21 24.26
C TYR A 109 -1.12 9.97 25.04
N ILE A 110 -1.47 10.95 25.88
CA ILE A 110 -0.53 11.94 26.44
C ILE A 110 0.62 11.33 27.25
N ALA A 111 0.42 10.14 27.81
CA ALA A 111 1.46 9.40 28.52
C ALA A 111 2.63 8.97 27.60
N GLY A 112 2.36 8.84 26.29
CA GLY A 112 3.34 8.54 25.26
C GLY A 112 4.08 7.23 25.46
N PHE A 113 5.27 7.18 24.87
CA PHE A 113 6.20 6.07 24.99
C PHE A 113 7.48 6.60 25.63
N PRO A 114 7.67 6.44 26.95
CA PRO A 114 8.90 6.84 27.63
C PRO A 114 10.11 6.04 27.09
N PRO A 115 11.35 6.38 27.48
CA PRO A 115 12.54 5.70 27.01
C PRO A 115 12.43 4.17 27.05
N HIS A 116 12.50 3.55 25.87
CA HIS A 116 12.38 2.11 25.69
C HIS A 116 13.35 1.60 24.62
N PRO A 117 13.83 0.35 24.73
CA PRO A 117 14.80 -0.19 23.78
C PRO A 117 14.12 -0.78 22.54
N HIS A 118 14.88 -0.90 21.44
CA HIS A 118 14.61 -1.82 20.32
C HIS A 118 15.92 -2.43 19.80
N ARG A 119 15.86 -3.63 19.21
CA ARG A 119 16.99 -4.27 18.51
C ARG A 119 16.53 -5.17 17.37
N GLY A 120 17.24 -5.09 16.25
CA GLY A 120 17.18 -6.06 15.14
C GLY A 120 16.15 -5.76 14.05
N PHE A 121 15.48 -4.62 14.09
CA PHE A 121 14.48 -4.23 13.09
C PHE A 121 14.43 -2.71 12.92
N GLU A 122 13.49 -2.24 12.10
CA GLU A 122 13.20 -0.83 11.89
C GLU A 122 11.79 -0.51 12.36
N THR A 123 11.60 0.67 12.96
CA THR A 123 10.29 1.23 13.26
C THR A 123 9.97 2.35 12.28
N VAL A 124 8.72 2.38 11.83
CA VAL A 124 8.21 3.41 10.92
C VAL A 124 6.97 4.02 11.55
N THR A 125 7.08 5.28 11.97
CA THR A 125 5.97 6.05 12.52
C THR A 125 5.46 6.99 11.43
N TYR A 126 4.23 6.79 10.96
CA TYR A 126 3.58 7.67 9.97
C TYR A 126 2.43 8.43 10.64
N MET A 127 2.56 9.75 10.76
CA MET A 127 1.55 10.60 11.39
C MET A 127 0.51 11.05 10.38
N LEU A 128 -0.77 10.81 10.67
CA LEU A 128 -1.88 11.40 9.93
C LEU A 128 -2.22 12.78 10.49
N GLU A 129 -2.36 12.86 11.82
CA GLU A 129 -2.81 14.05 12.54
C GLU A 129 -2.08 14.18 13.89
N GLY A 130 -1.87 15.41 14.33
CA GLY A 130 -1.17 15.73 15.56
C GLY A 130 0.34 15.81 15.40
N ARG A 131 1.05 15.84 16.53
CA ARG A 131 2.52 15.91 16.58
C ARG A 131 3.11 15.17 17.77
N MET A 132 4.29 14.62 17.59
CA MET A 132 5.01 13.82 18.57
C MET A 132 6.49 14.13 18.52
N ARG A 133 7.09 14.38 19.68
CA ARG A 133 8.55 14.52 19.81
C ARG A 133 9.17 13.14 19.99
N HIS A 134 10.20 12.88 19.21
CA HIS A 134 11.07 11.75 19.38
C HIS A 134 12.43 12.21 19.89
N GLU A 135 13.01 11.44 20.81
CA GLU A 135 14.37 11.63 21.31
C GLU A 135 15.05 10.28 21.49
N ASP A 136 16.32 10.16 21.09
CA ASP A 136 17.10 8.94 21.27
C ASP A 136 18.43 9.16 22.01
N HIS A 137 19.04 8.06 22.45
CA HIS A 137 20.29 8.06 23.19
C HIS A 137 21.53 8.53 22.38
N ILE A 138 21.44 8.63 21.05
CA ILE A 138 22.52 9.18 20.21
C ILE A 138 22.35 10.69 19.96
N GLY A 139 21.32 11.30 20.54
CA GLY A 139 21.10 12.74 20.54
C GLY A 139 20.24 13.23 19.38
N ASN A 140 19.59 12.34 18.62
CA ASN A 140 18.61 12.78 17.65
C ASN A 140 17.36 13.26 18.38
N VAL A 141 16.85 14.42 17.95
CA VAL A 141 15.59 14.99 18.40
C VAL A 141 14.79 15.37 17.16
N GLY A 142 13.59 14.84 17.03
CA GLY A 142 12.70 15.11 15.90
C GLY A 142 11.31 15.49 16.38
N LEU A 143 10.68 16.45 15.70
CA LEU A 143 9.26 16.74 15.89
C LEU A 143 8.51 16.18 14.68
N LEU A 144 7.87 15.04 14.88
CA LEU A 144 7.06 14.40 13.86
C LEU A 144 5.69 15.05 13.82
N GLN A 145 5.29 15.54 12.65
CA GLN A 145 4.03 16.29 12.44
C GLN A 145 3.11 15.55 11.46
N GLY A 146 1.84 15.94 11.41
CA GLY A 146 0.85 15.39 10.47
C GLY A 146 1.36 15.38 9.02
N GLY A 147 1.33 14.20 8.40
CA GLY A 147 1.85 13.93 7.06
C GLY A 147 3.34 13.59 7.00
N GLY A 148 4.05 13.63 8.12
CA GLY A 148 5.47 13.29 8.26
C GLY A 148 5.70 11.82 8.59
N VAL A 149 6.93 11.36 8.36
CA VAL A 149 7.36 9.98 8.62
C VAL A 149 8.65 9.98 9.42
N GLN A 150 8.67 9.18 10.48
CA GLN A 150 9.90 8.77 11.11
C GLN A 150 10.26 7.37 10.64
N TRP A 151 11.50 7.19 10.21
CA TRP A 151 12.06 5.88 9.89
C TRP A 151 13.31 5.65 10.73
N MET A 152 13.20 4.79 11.74
CA MET A 152 14.29 4.49 12.66
C MET A 152 14.77 3.05 12.44
N THR A 153 16.05 2.90 12.13
CA THR A 153 16.73 1.60 12.09
C THR A 153 17.31 1.34 13.47
N ALA A 154 16.73 0.41 14.24
CA ALA A 154 17.24 0.08 15.57
C ALA A 154 18.51 -0.77 15.51
N ALA A 155 18.58 -1.71 14.56
CA ALA A 155 19.71 -2.62 14.33
C ALA A 155 20.36 -3.10 15.64
N ARG A 156 21.63 -2.77 15.91
CA ARG A 156 22.35 -3.25 17.11
C ARG A 156 21.76 -2.78 18.45
N GLY A 157 20.93 -1.75 18.46
CA GLY A 157 20.31 -1.25 19.68
C GLY A 157 20.04 0.24 19.61
N ILE A 158 18.82 0.62 19.94
CA ILE A 158 18.44 2.02 20.18
C ILE A 158 17.58 2.10 21.43
N ILE A 159 17.83 3.11 22.27
CA ILE A 159 16.90 3.53 23.31
C ILE A 159 16.36 4.88 22.88
N HIS A 160 15.04 5.00 22.82
CA HIS A 160 14.35 6.22 22.39
C HIS A 160 13.02 6.41 23.11
N SER A 161 12.47 7.62 22.99
CA SER A 161 11.14 7.98 23.46
C SER A 161 10.32 8.59 22.32
N GLU A 162 9.00 8.49 22.44
CA GLU A 162 8.01 9.04 21.52
C GLU A 162 6.90 9.69 22.36
N MET A 163 7.08 10.98 22.64
CA MET A 163 6.26 11.76 23.56
C MET A 163 5.34 12.69 22.77
N PRO A 164 4.00 12.60 22.92
CA PRO A 164 3.09 13.54 22.29
C PRO A 164 3.39 14.98 22.70
N GLU A 165 3.41 15.89 21.72
CA GLU A 165 3.41 17.34 21.97
C GLU A 165 2.08 17.98 21.53
N GLN A 166 1.10 17.16 21.18
CA GLN A 166 -0.25 17.61 20.93
C GLN A 166 -0.91 17.93 22.27
N GLU A 167 -1.36 19.17 22.42
CA GLU A 167 -2.02 19.64 23.65
C GLU A 167 -3.54 19.46 23.59
N GLU A 168 -4.14 19.64 22.41
CA GLU A 168 -5.59 19.49 22.18
C GLU A 168 -5.86 18.89 20.79
N GLY A 169 -6.95 18.13 20.64
CA GLY A 169 -7.35 17.56 19.35
C GLY A 169 -6.78 16.17 19.06
N THR A 170 -7.03 15.69 17.83
CA THR A 170 -6.75 14.30 17.45
C THR A 170 -5.27 14.06 17.21
N MET A 171 -4.76 12.97 17.78
CA MET A 171 -3.47 12.40 17.42
C MET A 171 -3.71 11.03 16.80
N ARG A 172 -3.29 10.85 15.54
CA ARG A 172 -3.52 9.61 14.80
C ARG A 172 -2.37 9.29 13.87
N GLY A 173 -2.03 8.02 13.77
CA GLY A 173 -0.98 7.55 12.88
C GLY A 173 -0.84 6.05 12.94
N PHE A 174 0.27 5.57 12.38
CA PHE A 174 0.58 4.16 12.29
C PHE A 174 1.99 3.89 12.77
N GLN A 175 2.16 2.79 13.51
CA GLN A 175 3.46 2.20 13.82
C GLN A 175 3.61 0.92 13.02
N LEU A 176 4.55 0.87 12.10
CA LEU A 176 4.92 -0.33 11.36
C LEU A 176 6.32 -0.78 11.79
N TRP A 177 6.48 -2.07 12.09
CA TRP A 177 7.80 -2.66 12.29
C TRP A 177 8.21 -3.46 11.06
N LEU A 178 9.36 -3.13 10.50
CA LEU A 178 9.98 -3.81 9.36
C LEU A 178 11.22 -4.57 9.83
N ASN A 179 11.25 -5.88 9.61
CA ASN A 179 12.37 -6.72 10.00
C ASN A 179 13.63 -6.38 9.18
N LEU A 180 14.80 -6.49 9.81
CA LEU A 180 16.08 -6.46 9.11
C LEU A 180 16.54 -7.89 8.78
N PRO A 181 17.20 -8.12 7.64
CA PRO A 181 17.89 -9.38 7.40
C PRO A 181 18.97 -9.58 8.46
N GLY A 182 19.25 -10.84 8.83
CA GLY A 182 20.15 -11.19 9.93
C GLY A 182 21.52 -10.54 9.83
N LYS A 183 22.06 -10.47 8.60
CA LYS A 183 23.33 -9.79 8.30
C LYS A 183 23.37 -8.30 8.70
N ASN A 184 22.22 -7.63 8.82
CA ASN A 184 22.12 -6.20 9.12
C ASN A 184 21.64 -5.93 10.55
N LYS A 185 21.20 -6.95 11.31
CA LYS A 185 20.62 -6.78 12.65
C LYS A 185 21.57 -6.21 13.69
N LEU A 186 22.88 -6.22 13.43
CA LEU A 186 23.91 -5.68 14.31
C LEU A 186 24.67 -4.49 13.69
N ASN A 187 24.15 -3.92 12.60
CA ASN A 187 24.68 -2.66 12.06
C ASN A 187 24.39 -1.50 13.02
N ASP A 188 24.98 -0.33 12.74
CA ASP A 188 24.69 0.89 13.49
C ASP A 188 23.22 1.29 13.38
N ALA A 189 22.69 1.81 14.49
CA ALA A 189 21.37 2.41 14.49
C ALA A 189 21.38 3.70 13.66
N SER A 190 20.27 4.02 13.01
CA SER A 190 20.13 5.26 12.25
C SER A 190 18.73 5.81 12.34
N TYR A 191 18.61 7.12 12.18
CA TYR A 191 17.37 7.85 12.32
C TYR A 191 17.14 8.73 11.08
N GLN A 192 15.92 8.71 10.56
CA GLN A 192 15.51 9.61 9.49
C GLN A 192 14.15 10.23 9.83
N ASP A 193 14.16 11.56 10.01
CA ASP A 193 12.95 12.38 10.14
C ASP A 193 12.61 12.99 8.78
N ILE A 194 11.46 12.61 8.24
CA ILE A 194 10.98 13.00 6.92
C ILE A 194 9.78 13.90 7.12
N GLN A 195 10.05 15.21 7.08
CA GLN A 195 9.03 16.24 7.23
C GLN A 195 7.96 16.13 6.12
N PRO A 196 6.71 16.56 6.39
CA PRO A 196 5.58 16.34 5.49
C PRO A 196 5.84 16.75 4.04
N GLU A 197 6.49 17.89 3.82
CA GLU A 197 6.86 18.42 2.50
C GLU A 197 7.84 17.55 1.72
N ASN A 198 8.59 16.69 2.41
CA ASN A 198 9.58 15.78 1.84
C ASN A 198 9.02 14.37 1.60
N VAL A 199 7.78 14.09 2.01
CA VAL A 199 7.13 12.81 1.74
C VAL A 199 6.50 12.87 0.33
N PRO A 200 6.93 12.04 -0.63
CA PRO A 200 6.43 12.11 -2.00
C PRO A 200 4.94 11.81 -2.12
N ARG A 201 4.25 12.60 -2.94
CA ARG A 201 2.81 12.49 -3.19
C ARG A 201 2.51 12.66 -4.66
N LEU A 202 1.46 11.99 -5.12
CA LEU A 202 0.92 12.13 -6.47
C LEU A 202 -0.60 11.94 -6.47
N THR A 203 -1.23 12.28 -7.59
CA THR A 203 -2.63 11.95 -7.86
C THR A 203 -2.68 11.16 -9.16
N THR A 204 -3.34 10.01 -9.15
CA THR A 204 -3.52 9.17 -10.35
C THR A 204 -4.54 9.81 -11.31
N GLU A 205 -4.60 9.35 -12.56
CA GLU A 205 -5.64 9.82 -13.50
C GLU A 205 -7.07 9.53 -13.00
N ALA A 206 -7.23 8.49 -12.16
CA ALA A 206 -8.51 8.14 -11.53
C ALA A 206 -8.85 9.00 -10.30
N GLY A 207 -8.02 10.00 -9.96
CA GLY A 207 -8.24 10.93 -8.86
C GLY A 207 -7.85 10.38 -7.47
N VAL A 208 -7.19 9.23 -7.41
CA VAL A 208 -6.69 8.66 -6.13
C VAL A 208 -5.44 9.43 -5.72
N GLN A 209 -5.44 9.99 -4.51
CA GLN A 209 -4.23 10.60 -3.96
C GLN A 209 -3.38 9.50 -3.32
N VAL A 210 -2.08 9.51 -3.60
CA VAL A 210 -1.14 8.50 -3.12
C VAL A 210 -0.01 9.19 -2.40
N VAL A 211 0.20 8.83 -1.14
CA VAL A 211 1.43 9.14 -0.40
C VAL A 211 2.36 7.94 -0.52
N VAL A 212 3.60 8.17 -0.97
CA VAL A 212 4.58 7.11 -1.25
C VAL A 212 5.64 7.11 -0.14
N LEU A 213 5.39 6.40 0.95
CA LEU A 213 6.24 6.38 2.14
C LEU A 213 7.55 5.63 1.88
N ALA A 214 7.45 4.46 1.25
CA ALA A 214 8.60 3.65 0.84
C ALA A 214 8.36 2.91 -0.48
N GLY A 215 9.45 2.58 -1.18
CA GLY A 215 9.39 1.80 -2.41
C GLY A 215 9.16 2.66 -3.65
N HIS A 216 8.71 2.03 -4.74
CA HIS A 216 8.38 2.73 -5.98
C HIS A 216 6.93 2.44 -6.34
N PHE A 217 6.12 3.49 -6.36
CA PHE A 217 4.76 3.41 -6.88
C PHE A 217 4.80 3.38 -8.41
N ASP A 218 4.04 2.47 -9.02
CA ASP A 218 3.81 2.36 -10.47
C ASP A 218 2.40 1.78 -10.70
N ASP A 219 1.51 2.51 -11.37
CA ASP A 219 0.19 2.01 -11.80
C ASP A 219 0.12 1.76 -13.32
N GLY A 220 1.26 1.85 -14.02
CA GLY A 220 1.38 1.78 -15.46
C GLY A 220 1.23 3.11 -16.18
N GLN A 221 0.80 4.17 -15.51
CA GLN A 221 0.66 5.53 -16.07
C GLN A 221 1.61 6.51 -15.37
N VAL A 222 1.64 6.48 -14.04
CA VAL A 222 2.47 7.34 -13.21
C VAL A 222 3.44 6.50 -12.39
N ARG A 223 4.65 7.03 -12.22
CA ARG A 223 5.69 6.44 -11.38
C ARG A 223 6.21 7.46 -10.39
N GLN A 224 6.43 7.02 -9.16
CA GLN A 224 6.97 7.88 -8.09
C GLN A 224 7.82 7.06 -7.14
N ALA A 225 9.07 7.49 -6.95
CA ALA A 225 9.91 6.96 -5.88
C ALA A 225 9.40 7.50 -4.53
N GLY A 226 9.32 6.63 -3.54
CA GLY A 226 8.97 6.96 -2.16
C GLY A 226 10.15 7.52 -1.38
N ALA A 227 9.87 7.99 -0.17
CA ALA A 227 10.84 8.66 0.68
C ALA A 227 11.99 7.73 1.13
N VAL A 228 11.70 6.44 1.31
CA VAL A 228 12.67 5.43 1.78
C VAL A 228 12.76 4.25 0.82
N GLN A 229 13.97 3.74 0.64
CA GLN A 229 14.26 2.52 -0.11
C GLN A 229 15.06 1.53 0.74
N ARG A 230 14.74 0.24 0.63
CA ARG A 230 15.49 -0.86 1.25
C ARG A 230 15.72 -1.99 0.23
N PRO A 231 16.96 -2.36 -0.08
CA PRO A 231 17.24 -3.34 -1.13
C PRO A 231 16.94 -4.79 -0.73
N ASP A 232 16.99 -5.11 0.57
CA ASP A 232 16.81 -6.49 1.03
C ASP A 232 15.32 -6.88 1.17
N THR A 233 14.48 -5.95 1.65
CA THR A 233 13.05 -6.16 1.88
C THR A 233 12.15 -5.51 0.84
N GLU A 234 12.68 -4.63 -0.01
CA GLU A 234 11.98 -3.96 -1.11
C GLU A 234 10.57 -3.44 -0.71
N PRO A 235 10.42 -2.72 0.43
CA PRO A 235 9.10 -2.40 0.97
C PRO A 235 8.39 -1.40 0.08
N LEU A 236 7.13 -1.69 -0.24
CA LEU A 236 6.16 -0.77 -0.80
C LEU A 236 5.22 -0.38 0.34
N TYR A 237 5.26 0.89 0.74
CA TYR A 237 4.38 1.40 1.79
C TYR A 237 3.68 2.66 1.27
N PHE A 238 2.42 2.51 0.91
CA PHE A 238 1.62 3.57 0.31
C PHE A 238 0.37 3.84 1.14
N ASP A 239 -0.03 5.10 1.20
CA ASP A 239 -1.31 5.52 1.74
C ASP A 239 -2.18 6.07 0.61
N PHE A 240 -3.33 5.44 0.39
CA PHE A 240 -4.28 5.80 -0.65
C PHE A 240 -5.47 6.55 -0.05
N ASP A 241 -5.73 7.74 -0.56
CA ASP A 241 -7.01 8.42 -0.40
C ASP A 241 -7.82 8.25 -1.69
N MET A 242 -8.84 7.39 -1.60
CA MET A 242 -9.67 6.98 -2.72
C MET A 242 -11.02 7.72 -2.66
N PRO A 243 -11.31 8.63 -3.60
CA PRO A 243 -12.65 9.19 -3.77
C PRO A 243 -13.69 8.11 -4.11
N ALA A 244 -14.96 8.38 -3.85
CA ALA A 244 -16.05 7.48 -4.22
C ALA A 244 -16.08 7.23 -5.74
N GLY A 245 -16.20 5.96 -6.12
CA GLY A 245 -16.20 5.49 -7.51
C GLY A 245 -14.80 5.38 -8.14
N SER A 246 -13.74 5.72 -7.41
CA SER A 246 -12.37 5.59 -7.92
C SER A 246 -11.85 4.14 -7.84
N ARG A 247 -10.79 3.88 -8.61
CA ARG A 247 -10.05 2.61 -8.62
C ARG A 247 -8.57 2.86 -8.80
N ILE A 248 -7.74 1.93 -8.36
CA ILE A 248 -6.28 1.95 -8.53
C ILE A 248 -5.74 0.54 -8.76
N SER A 249 -4.70 0.45 -9.58
CA SER A 249 -4.05 -0.82 -9.94
C SER A 249 -2.53 -0.72 -9.79
N PRO A 250 -2.02 -0.64 -8.55
CA PRO A 250 -0.57 -0.58 -8.32
C PRO A 250 0.07 -1.91 -8.74
N ARG A 251 1.20 -1.82 -9.45
CA ARG A 251 2.01 -2.98 -9.82
C ARG A 251 2.81 -3.43 -8.61
N LEU A 252 2.66 -4.70 -8.25
CA LEU A 252 3.39 -5.31 -7.14
C LEU A 252 4.31 -6.40 -7.69
N PRO A 253 5.59 -6.46 -7.27
CA PRO A 253 6.46 -7.54 -7.69
C PRO A 253 5.92 -8.91 -7.23
N GLU A 254 6.10 -9.91 -8.09
CA GLU A 254 5.80 -11.30 -7.78
C GLU A 254 6.61 -11.79 -6.57
N GLY A 255 6.01 -12.61 -5.73
CA GLY A 255 6.63 -13.15 -4.52
C GLY A 255 6.67 -12.18 -3.33
N HIS A 256 6.24 -10.92 -3.50
CA HIS A 256 6.06 -10.01 -2.36
C HIS A 256 4.80 -10.37 -1.57
N LEU A 257 4.92 -10.39 -0.25
CA LEU A 257 3.76 -10.29 0.63
C LEU A 257 3.01 -9.00 0.28
N ALA A 258 1.68 -9.04 0.27
CA ALA A 258 0.85 -7.87 0.03
C ALA A 258 -0.32 -7.82 1.02
N LEU A 259 -0.45 -6.67 1.67
CA LEU A 259 -1.40 -6.35 2.72
C LEU A 259 -2.16 -5.08 2.35
N LEU A 260 -3.47 -5.09 2.57
CA LEU A 260 -4.34 -3.93 2.43
C LEU A 260 -5.05 -3.68 3.76
N TYR A 261 -4.72 -2.57 4.42
CA TYR A 261 -5.37 -2.16 5.66
C TYR A 261 -6.30 -0.97 5.41
N VAL A 262 -7.60 -1.17 5.63
CA VAL A 262 -8.60 -0.11 5.45
C VAL A 262 -8.82 0.57 6.78
N TYR A 263 -8.43 1.84 6.89
CA TYR A 263 -8.61 2.62 8.12
C TYR A 263 -9.80 3.59 8.05
N GLU A 264 -10.33 3.86 6.85
CA GLU A 264 -11.61 4.53 6.62
C GLU A 264 -12.36 3.96 5.42
N GLY A 265 -13.69 3.99 5.48
CA GLY A 265 -14.55 3.51 4.39
C GLY A 265 -14.46 2.00 4.15
N SER A 266 -14.51 1.61 2.88
CA SER A 266 -14.41 0.22 2.44
C SER A 266 -13.91 0.12 1.01
N ILE A 267 -13.24 -0.98 0.69
CA ILE A 267 -12.81 -1.30 -0.68
C ILE A 267 -13.36 -2.64 -1.15
N GLU A 268 -13.46 -2.76 -2.46
CA GLU A 268 -13.63 -4.01 -3.18
C GLU A 268 -12.28 -4.38 -3.85
N ILE A 269 -11.93 -5.66 -3.80
CA ILE A 269 -10.70 -6.19 -4.42
C ILE A 269 -11.12 -7.02 -5.62
N GLU A 270 -10.58 -6.72 -6.80
CA GLU A 270 -10.92 -7.44 -8.03
C GLU A 270 -10.59 -8.93 -7.90
N GLY A 271 -11.50 -9.80 -8.34
CA GLY A 271 -11.38 -11.26 -8.15
C GLY A 271 -11.73 -11.78 -6.74
N SER A 272 -12.18 -10.91 -5.82
CA SER A 272 -12.72 -11.28 -4.50
C SER A 272 -14.24 -11.04 -4.44
N ALA A 273 -14.97 -11.94 -3.78
CA ALA A 273 -16.39 -11.75 -3.48
C ALA A 273 -16.64 -10.93 -2.20
N GLN A 274 -15.61 -10.76 -1.35
CA GLN A 274 -15.69 -10.06 -0.08
C GLN A 274 -15.07 -8.68 -0.19
N SER A 275 -15.79 -7.66 0.29
CA SER A 275 -15.24 -6.33 0.52
C SER A 275 -14.44 -6.29 1.83
N VAL A 276 -13.53 -5.32 1.92
CA VAL A 276 -12.72 -5.06 3.12
C VAL A 276 -13.17 -3.72 3.67
N SER A 277 -13.64 -3.71 4.92
CA SER A 277 -14.16 -2.51 5.58
C SER A 277 -13.16 -1.95 6.60
N LYS A 278 -13.43 -0.74 7.09
CA LYS A 278 -12.67 -0.08 8.15
C LYS A 278 -12.24 -1.06 9.27
N ARG A 279 -10.99 -0.89 9.72
CA ARG A 279 -10.28 -1.70 10.73
C ARG A 279 -10.06 -3.16 10.35
N HIS A 280 -10.20 -3.52 9.07
CA HIS A 280 -9.84 -4.85 8.58
C HIS A 280 -8.59 -4.79 7.71
N LEU A 281 -7.78 -5.84 7.85
CA LEU A 281 -6.62 -6.12 7.03
C LEU A 281 -6.93 -7.30 6.12
N ALA A 282 -6.77 -7.12 4.81
CA ALA A 282 -6.72 -8.22 3.86
C ALA A 282 -5.26 -8.60 3.55
N ARG A 283 -4.96 -9.89 3.65
CA ARG A 283 -3.68 -10.47 3.18
C ARG A 283 -3.93 -11.16 1.85
N LEU A 284 -3.10 -10.86 0.86
CA LEU A 284 -3.25 -11.32 -0.50
C LEU A 284 -2.24 -12.42 -0.83
N SER A 285 -2.49 -13.16 -1.92
CA SER A 285 -1.48 -14.01 -2.53
C SER A 285 -0.31 -13.18 -3.05
N ASP A 286 0.85 -13.82 -3.15
CA ASP A 286 2.11 -13.21 -3.57
C ASP A 286 2.25 -13.10 -5.09
N THR A 287 1.31 -13.68 -5.85
CA THR A 287 1.29 -13.67 -7.33
C THR A 287 0.04 -13.03 -7.92
N GLY A 288 0.21 -12.31 -9.03
CA GLY A 288 -0.86 -11.72 -9.82
C GLY A 288 -0.96 -10.20 -9.67
N ASP A 289 -1.84 -9.62 -10.49
CA ASP A 289 -2.14 -8.20 -10.49
C ASP A 289 -3.03 -7.81 -9.31
N LEU A 290 -2.95 -6.54 -8.90
CA LEU A 290 -3.84 -5.95 -7.90
C LEU A 290 -4.70 -4.86 -8.55
N GLN A 291 -6.00 -4.93 -8.32
CA GLN A 291 -6.91 -3.83 -8.56
C GLN A 291 -7.86 -3.71 -7.38
N ILE A 292 -8.00 -2.49 -6.87
CA ILE A 292 -8.94 -2.15 -5.81
C ILE A 292 -9.83 -0.98 -6.25
N SER A 293 -11.07 -1.00 -5.82
CA SER A 293 -12.03 0.09 -6.01
C SER A 293 -12.67 0.47 -4.69
N SER A 294 -13.31 1.63 -4.66
CA SER A 294 -14.20 1.98 -3.56
C SER A 294 -15.47 2.64 -4.06
N THR A 295 -16.62 2.05 -3.74
CA THR A 295 -17.93 2.63 -4.08
C THR A 295 -18.27 3.89 -3.29
N LYS A 296 -17.82 3.99 -2.03
CA LYS A 296 -18.15 5.09 -1.09
C LYS A 296 -16.96 5.99 -0.74
N GLY A 297 -15.79 5.67 -1.25
CA GLY A 297 -14.53 6.26 -0.84
C GLY A 297 -13.90 5.51 0.32
N ALA A 298 -12.57 5.54 0.39
CA ALA A 298 -11.81 4.80 1.39
C ALA A 298 -10.43 5.42 1.62
N ARG A 299 -9.89 5.16 2.81
CA ARG A 299 -8.49 5.40 3.14
C ARG A 299 -7.81 4.07 3.45
N VAL A 300 -6.74 3.76 2.71
CA VAL A 300 -6.16 2.41 2.67
C VAL A 300 -4.65 2.46 2.67
N LEU A 301 -4.02 1.71 3.56
CA LEU A 301 -2.59 1.43 3.45
C LEU A 301 -2.37 0.20 2.57
N LEU A 302 -1.52 0.34 1.56
CA LEU A 302 -0.89 -0.80 0.89
C LEU A 302 0.49 -1.01 1.49
N ILE A 303 0.71 -2.21 2.02
CA ILE A 303 1.99 -2.62 2.59
C ILE A 303 2.40 -3.91 1.89
N ALA A 304 3.50 -3.87 1.15
CA ALA A 304 4.04 -5.03 0.48
C ALA A 304 5.56 -5.09 0.62
N GLY A 305 6.14 -6.27 0.58
CA GLY A 305 7.58 -6.43 0.75
C GLY A 305 8.03 -7.84 0.43
N LYS A 306 9.30 -7.96 0.08
CA LYS A 306 9.98 -9.22 -0.17
C LYS A 306 10.21 -9.93 1.16
N PRO A 307 9.66 -11.15 1.35
CA PRO A 307 9.90 -11.93 2.55
C PRO A 307 11.40 -12.24 2.69
N LEU A 308 11.93 -12.09 3.90
CA LEU A 308 13.33 -12.42 4.21
C LEU A 308 13.55 -13.94 4.23
N ARG A 309 12.53 -14.71 4.61
CA ARG A 309 12.57 -16.17 4.77
C ARG A 309 13.66 -16.62 5.74
N GLU A 310 13.91 -15.79 6.76
CA GLU A 310 14.81 -16.08 7.86
C GLU A 310 14.00 -16.36 9.13
N PRO A 311 14.54 -17.13 10.09
CA PRO A 311 13.88 -17.32 11.38
C PRO A 311 13.60 -15.98 12.08
N ILE A 312 12.42 -15.87 12.69
CA ILE A 312 12.01 -14.72 13.49
C ILE A 312 11.86 -15.19 14.94
N VAL A 313 12.74 -14.72 15.83
CA VAL A 313 12.64 -14.94 17.27
C VAL A 313 12.41 -13.58 17.91
N GLN A 314 11.21 -13.38 18.46
CA GLN A 314 10.81 -12.13 19.10
C GLN A 314 10.64 -12.32 20.61
N TYR A 315 11.19 -11.38 21.38
CA TYR A 315 10.92 -11.23 22.80
C TYR A 315 10.77 -9.75 23.14
N GLY A 316 9.52 -9.29 23.25
CA GLY A 316 9.19 -7.89 23.47
C GLY A 316 9.83 -6.99 22.38
N PRO A 317 10.70 -6.03 22.76
CA PRO A 317 11.33 -5.09 21.84
C PRO A 317 12.55 -5.63 21.07
N PHE A 318 12.86 -6.92 21.19
CA PHE A 318 14.01 -7.53 20.53
C PHE A 318 13.54 -8.57 19.52
N VAL A 319 13.97 -8.41 18.26
CA VAL A 319 13.66 -9.35 17.17
C VAL A 319 14.95 -9.79 16.50
N MET A 320 15.37 -11.02 16.78
CA MET A 320 16.60 -11.62 16.26
C MET A 320 16.29 -12.91 15.50
N ASN A 321 17.31 -13.63 15.02
CA ASN A 321 17.12 -14.87 14.27
C ASN A 321 17.24 -16.13 15.15
N THR A 322 17.86 -16.03 16.32
CA THR A 322 18.09 -17.15 17.24
C THR A 322 17.72 -16.82 18.69
N ARG A 323 17.54 -17.86 19.51
CA ARG A 323 17.27 -17.67 20.94
C ARG A 323 18.50 -17.10 21.67
N GLU A 324 19.68 -17.53 21.25
CA GLU A 324 20.97 -17.10 21.78
C GLU A 324 21.19 -15.59 21.58
N GLU A 325 20.81 -15.06 20.40
CA GLU A 325 20.85 -13.62 20.12
C GLU A 325 19.86 -12.82 20.96
N ILE A 326 18.67 -13.37 21.24
CA ILE A 326 17.70 -12.75 22.16
C ILE A 326 18.26 -12.72 23.58
N ASP A 327 18.81 -13.83 24.06
CA ASP A 327 19.41 -13.89 25.39
C ASP A 327 20.61 -12.93 25.50
N GLN A 328 21.36 -12.71 24.40
CA GLN A 328 22.40 -11.68 24.32
C GLN A 328 21.82 -10.27 24.37
N ALA A 329 20.75 -9.95 23.62
CA ALA A 329 20.09 -8.65 23.68
C ALA A 329 19.59 -8.31 25.08
N LEU A 330 19.02 -9.29 25.78
CA LEU A 330 18.60 -9.15 27.17
C LEU A 330 19.76 -8.93 28.13
N ARG A 331 20.93 -9.56 27.91
CA ARG A 331 22.14 -9.29 28.70
C ARG A 331 22.66 -7.89 28.42
N ASP A 332 22.80 -7.50 27.15
CA ASP A 332 23.29 -6.18 26.76
C ASP A 332 22.44 -5.06 27.34
N PHE A 333 21.11 -5.21 27.33
CA PHE A 333 20.21 -4.22 27.93
C PHE A 333 20.36 -4.15 29.46
N ARG A 334 20.48 -5.29 30.15
CA ARG A 334 20.65 -5.32 31.62
C ARG A 334 22.00 -4.80 32.10
N GLU A 335 23.02 -4.86 31.25
CA GLU A 335 24.39 -4.44 31.54
C GLU A 335 24.73 -3.06 30.98
N ASP A 336 23.73 -2.30 30.50
CA ASP A 336 23.89 -0.98 29.86
C ASP A 336 24.86 -0.99 28.66
N ARG A 337 24.91 -2.11 27.93
CA ARG A 337 25.73 -2.33 26.73
C ARG A 337 24.94 -2.40 25.44
N LEU A 338 23.61 -2.29 25.49
CA LEU A 338 22.75 -2.35 24.30
C LEU A 338 23.16 -1.29 23.27
N THR A 339 23.50 -0.10 23.78
CA THR A 339 23.82 1.11 23.03
C THR A 339 25.30 1.48 23.07
N ALA A 340 26.13 0.63 23.68
CA ALA A 340 27.56 0.90 23.91
C ALA A 340 28.43 0.72 22.67
#